data_AF-A0A8J6A232-F1
#
_entry.id   AF-A0A8J6A232-F1
#
_cell.length_a   1.000
_cell.length_b   1.000
_cell.length_c   1.000
_cell.angle_alpha   90.00
_cell.angle_beta   90.00
_cell.angle_gamma   90.00
#
_symmetry.space_group_name_H-M   'P 1'
#
loop_
_entity.id
_entity.type
_entity.pdbx_description
1 polymer ?
#
loop_
_entity_poly.entity_id
_entity_poly.type
_entity_poly.pdbx_seq_one_letter_code
_entity_poly.pdbx_strand_id
1 'polypeptide(L)'
;MVPMGRKHSGRPAKTQEEQAARAYDFGKEEKKGLRRLEEDAAKGTTGKISIIEKHGKKRSSAGIIEEMGGEVQTMLERFGVDINKALLAKRKRFEIYTKASIKTSNQKIEQVWKTQQEQRQKLSQDFSQQFLTLFQQWDLDVQKAEEQEEKLANIFRQQQKIFQQSRVVQSQRLKTIRQLYEQFIKSMEELEKNHENLLTGAQNELRKEMAMLQKKIMME
;
A
#
# COMPACT_ATOMS: atom_id res chain seq x y z
N MET A 1 -40.09 29.58 -18.15
CA MET A 1 -40.45 28.47 -17.24
C MET A 1 -39.15 27.84 -16.75
N VAL A 2 -38.83 27.98 -15.47
CA VAL A 2 -37.75 27.23 -14.78
C VAL A 2 -38.44 26.18 -13.90
N PRO A 3 -37.92 24.94 -13.85
CA PRO A 3 -37.36 24.42 -12.60
C PRO A 3 -35.98 23.77 -12.84
N MET A 4 -34.95 24.20 -12.11
CA MET A 4 -34.46 23.67 -10.83
C MET A 4 -33.38 22.61 -11.00
N GLY A 5 -32.17 22.97 -10.57
CA GLY A 5 -30.96 22.16 -10.70
C GLY A 5 -30.81 21.05 -9.65
N ARG A 6 -29.79 20.22 -9.88
CA ARG A 6 -29.04 19.51 -8.85
C ARG A 6 -27.60 19.32 -9.34
N LYS A 7 -26.69 20.10 -8.75
CA LYS A 7 -25.24 19.84 -8.77
C LYS A 7 -24.97 18.69 -7.79
N HIS A 8 -24.43 17.59 -8.26
CA HIS A 8 -23.82 16.57 -7.39
C HIS A 8 -22.39 17.01 -7.06
N SER A 9 -22.17 17.41 -5.80
CA SER A 9 -20.85 17.61 -5.23
C SER A 9 -20.20 16.26 -4.94
N GLY A 10 -19.00 16.05 -5.48
CA GLY A 10 -18.14 14.94 -5.14
C GLY A 10 -17.68 15.02 -3.68
N ARG A 11 -17.59 13.86 -3.04
CA ARG A 11 -16.98 13.66 -1.72
C ARG A 11 -15.83 12.67 -1.94
N PRO A 12 -14.55 13.01 -1.69
CA PRO A 12 -13.50 12.02 -1.74
C PRO A 12 -13.57 11.16 -0.46
N ALA A 13 -13.46 9.85 -0.66
CA ALA A 13 -13.35 8.87 0.40
C ALA A 13 -12.11 9.17 1.24
N LYS A 14 -12.29 9.23 2.56
CA LYS A 14 -11.18 9.36 3.50
C LYS A 14 -10.42 8.03 3.54
N THR A 15 -9.11 8.15 3.37
CA THR A 15 -8.08 7.14 3.36
C THR A 15 -8.13 6.27 4.62
N GLN A 16 -8.20 4.94 4.44
CA GLN A 16 -8.04 3.94 5.51
C GLN A 16 -6.59 3.88 6.08
N GLU A 17 -5.69 4.68 5.54
CA GLU A 17 -4.26 4.71 5.86
C GLU A 17 -3.94 5.43 7.18
N GLU A 18 -4.86 6.26 7.69
CA GLU A 18 -4.66 7.04 8.93
C GLU A 18 -4.99 6.24 10.21
N GLN A 19 -5.67 5.10 10.09
CA GLN A 19 -6.01 4.24 11.24
C GLN A 19 -4.94 3.17 11.55
N ALA A 20 -4.03 2.89 10.61
CA ALA A 20 -2.96 1.92 10.82
C ALA A 20 -1.78 2.51 11.63
N ALA A 21 -1.61 3.83 11.64
CA ALA A 21 -0.51 4.50 12.34
C ALA A 21 -0.67 4.56 13.88
N ARG A 22 -1.78 4.04 14.42
CA ARG A 22 -2.10 4.10 15.86
C ARG A 22 -2.00 2.75 16.58
N ALA A 23 -1.37 1.76 15.96
CA ALA A 23 -1.10 0.48 16.60
C ALA A 23 0.33 0.45 17.16
N TYR A 24 0.42 0.71 18.47
CA TYR A 24 1.50 0.27 19.37
C TYR A 24 2.80 1.10 19.40
N ASP A 25 2.84 2.08 20.31
CA ASP A 25 4.05 2.83 20.71
C ASP A 25 4.55 2.29 22.06
N PHE A 26 5.59 1.44 22.03
CA PHE A 26 6.20 0.82 23.23
C PHE A 26 7.13 1.78 23.99
N GLY A 27 7.41 2.98 23.46
CA GLY A 27 8.46 3.87 23.98
C GLY A 27 8.08 4.73 25.18
N LYS A 28 6.80 4.78 25.56
CA LYS A 28 6.31 5.72 26.61
C LYS A 28 6.24 5.16 28.03
N GLU A 29 6.26 3.83 28.23
CA GLU A 29 6.12 3.26 29.58
C GLU A 29 7.42 3.20 30.38
N GLU A 30 8.59 3.01 29.75
CA GLU A 30 9.86 2.85 30.50
C GLU A 30 10.34 4.13 31.20
N LYS A 31 10.05 5.32 30.65
CA LYS A 31 10.49 6.60 31.26
C LYS A 31 9.74 6.98 32.54
N LYS A 32 8.60 6.34 32.82
CA LYS A 32 7.82 6.59 34.05
C LYS A 32 8.29 5.75 35.23
N GLY A 33 8.84 4.55 34.99
CA GLY A 33 9.33 3.66 36.04
C GLY A 33 10.63 4.15 36.70
N LEU A 34 11.53 4.75 35.91
CA LEU A 34 12.83 5.23 36.41
C LEU A 34 12.72 6.44 37.34
N ARG A 35 11.73 7.31 37.13
CA ARG A 35 11.56 8.54 37.92
C ARG A 35 11.05 8.31 39.34
N ARG A 36 10.41 7.16 39.60
CA ARG A 36 9.82 6.86 40.92
C ARG A 36 10.83 6.24 41.90
N LEU A 37 11.96 5.73 41.42
CA LEU A 37 12.94 5.07 42.28
C LEU A 37 13.97 6.04 42.89
N GLU A 38 14.14 7.23 42.31
CA GLU A 38 15.14 8.22 42.77
C GLU A 38 14.68 9.07 43.96
N GLU A 39 13.36 9.23 44.20
CA GLU A 39 12.85 10.05 45.31
C GLU A 39 12.87 9.35 46.68
N ASP A 40 12.83 8.02 46.73
CA ASP A 40 12.73 7.25 47.98
C ASP A 40 14.11 6.92 48.61
N ALA A 41 15.21 7.15 47.90
CA ALA A 41 16.58 6.90 48.41
C ALA A 41 17.19 8.08 49.18
N ALA A 42 16.57 9.27 49.14
CA ALA A 42 17.16 10.51 49.66
C ALA A 42 16.71 10.91 51.08
N LYS A 43 15.90 10.09 51.77
CA LYS A 43 15.43 10.37 53.14
C LYS A 43 15.68 9.19 54.07
N GLY A 44 16.95 8.92 54.35
CA GLY A 44 17.33 7.98 55.39
C GLY A 44 18.82 8.06 55.67
N THR A 45 19.17 8.38 56.92
CA THR A 45 20.52 8.30 57.50
C THR A 45 21.29 9.63 57.60
N THR A 46 20.90 10.46 58.56
CA THR A 46 21.87 11.32 59.27
C THR A 46 21.45 11.47 60.74
N GLY A 47 21.41 10.34 61.45
CA GLY A 47 21.35 10.33 62.91
C GLY A 47 22.75 10.50 63.48
N LYS A 48 23.13 11.73 63.81
CA LYS A 48 24.31 12.02 64.65
C LYS A 48 24.07 11.43 66.04
N ILE A 49 24.75 10.33 66.37
CA ILE A 49 24.92 9.88 67.76
C ILE A 49 26.31 10.35 68.20
N SER A 50 26.37 11.52 68.83
CA SER A 50 27.55 11.97 69.58
C SER A 50 27.41 11.50 71.02
N ILE A 51 28.06 10.39 71.34
CA ILE A 51 28.26 9.91 72.71
C ILE A 51 29.46 10.67 73.27
N ILE A 52 29.22 11.62 74.19
CA ILE A 52 30.27 12.27 74.98
C ILE A 52 30.25 11.65 76.39
N GLU A 53 31.16 10.70 76.55
CA GLU A 53 32.14 10.54 77.62
C GLU A 53 31.74 10.86 79.08
N LYS A 54 31.64 9.79 79.88
CA LYS A 54 31.57 9.83 81.34
C LYS A 54 32.98 9.97 81.93
N HIS A 55 33.21 11.01 82.73
CA HIS A 55 34.42 11.14 83.54
C HIS A 55 34.34 10.24 84.79
N GLY A 56 34.84 9.01 84.68
CA GLY A 56 35.03 8.08 85.80
C GLY A 56 36.47 8.10 86.29
N LYS A 57 36.71 8.73 87.43
CA LYS A 57 38.00 8.76 88.14
C LYS A 57 38.33 7.35 88.66
N LYS A 58 39.38 6.69 88.16
CA LYS A 58 39.95 5.49 88.79
C LYS A 58 41.46 5.55 88.90
N ARG A 59 41.90 5.17 90.10
CA ARG A 59 43.25 5.20 90.65
C ARG A 59 44.19 4.27 89.90
N SER A 60 45.43 4.72 89.76
CA SER A 60 46.59 3.89 89.44
C SER A 60 46.89 2.94 90.60
N SER A 61 47.12 1.66 90.29
CA SER A 61 47.86 0.73 91.15
C SER A 61 48.80 -0.07 90.26
N ALA A 62 50.09 0.17 90.48
CA ALA A 62 51.20 -0.41 89.76
C ALA A 62 51.49 -1.87 90.18
N GLY A 63 52.08 -2.61 89.24
CA GLY A 63 53.10 -3.62 89.52
C GLY A 63 52.64 -5.08 89.56
N ILE A 64 53.26 -5.90 88.68
CA ILE A 64 53.34 -7.38 88.65
C ILE A 64 52.38 -8.12 87.67
N ILE A 65 51.75 -7.44 86.69
CA ILE A 65 50.94 -8.09 85.61
C ILE A 65 51.39 -7.60 84.21
N GLU A 66 52.69 -7.52 83.94
CA GLU A 66 53.20 -7.02 82.65
C GLU A 66 53.61 -8.12 81.67
N GLU A 67 54.07 -9.29 82.13
CA GLU A 67 54.60 -10.34 81.25
C GLU A 67 53.50 -11.24 80.65
N MET A 68 52.51 -11.67 81.43
CA MET A 68 51.36 -12.46 80.94
C MET A 68 50.38 -11.63 80.08
N GLY A 69 50.34 -10.30 80.30
CA GLY A 69 49.51 -9.38 79.52
C GLY A 69 49.99 -9.20 78.08
N GLY A 70 51.31 -9.22 77.86
CA GLY A 70 51.92 -9.12 76.53
C GLY A 70 51.66 -10.35 75.64
N GLU A 71 51.68 -11.56 76.22
CA GLU A 71 51.36 -12.79 75.48
C GLU A 71 49.88 -12.87 75.09
N VAL A 72 48.98 -12.54 76.01
CA VAL A 72 47.53 -12.48 75.74
C VAL A 72 47.21 -11.42 74.67
N GLN A 73 47.90 -10.27 74.71
CA GLN A 73 47.74 -9.23 73.70
C GLN A 73 48.28 -9.65 72.33
N THR A 74 49.44 -10.32 72.29
CA THR A 74 50.00 -10.88 71.05
C THR A 74 49.09 -11.95 70.45
N MET A 75 48.47 -12.80 71.29
CA MET A 75 47.46 -13.76 70.82
C MET A 75 46.23 -13.06 70.27
N LEU A 76 45.73 -12.00 70.92
CA LEU A 76 44.61 -11.19 70.42
C LEU A 76 44.91 -10.53 69.07
N GLU A 77 46.11 -10.00 68.89
CA GLU A 77 46.54 -9.42 67.61
C GLU A 77 46.58 -10.47 66.50
N ARG A 78 47.09 -11.68 66.79
CA ARG A 78 47.05 -12.81 65.85
C ARG A 78 45.62 -13.20 65.49
N PHE A 79 44.71 -13.28 66.47
CA PHE A 79 43.28 -13.51 66.21
C PHE A 79 42.68 -12.38 65.35
N GLY A 80 43.05 -11.13 65.58
CA GLY A 80 42.63 -9.99 64.77
C GLY A 80 43.09 -10.09 63.31
N VAL A 81 44.33 -10.53 63.08
CA VAL A 81 44.88 -10.79 61.74
C VAL A 81 44.12 -11.92 61.03
N ASP A 82 43.87 -13.03 61.73
CA ASP A 82 43.16 -14.18 61.16
C ASP A 82 41.69 -13.87 60.85
N ILE A 83 41.01 -13.11 61.73
CA ILE A 83 39.65 -12.61 61.49
C ILE A 83 39.63 -11.70 60.26
N ASN A 84 40.57 -10.75 60.15
CA ASN A 84 40.62 -9.84 59.01
C ASN A 84 40.93 -10.60 57.70
N LYS A 85 41.84 -11.58 57.73
CA LYS A 85 42.14 -12.46 56.59
C LYS A 85 40.94 -13.28 56.17
N ALA A 86 40.20 -13.85 57.12
CA ALA A 86 38.96 -14.59 56.85
C ALA A 86 37.87 -13.66 56.26
N LEU A 87 37.73 -12.44 56.78
CA LEU A 87 36.81 -11.43 56.26
C LEU A 87 37.15 -11.03 54.82
N LEU A 88 38.42 -10.78 54.51
CA LEU A 88 38.87 -10.47 53.15
C LEU A 88 38.65 -11.65 52.19
N ALA A 89 38.95 -12.88 52.61
CA ALA A 89 38.68 -14.07 51.82
C ALA A 89 37.18 -14.25 51.55
N LYS A 90 36.33 -14.03 52.56
CA LYS A 90 34.87 -14.08 52.42
C LYS A 90 34.36 -13.01 51.45
N ARG A 91 34.86 -11.77 51.58
CA ARG A 91 34.53 -10.66 50.67
C ARG A 91 34.89 -11.01 49.23
N LYS A 92 36.12 -11.47 48.98
CA LYS A 92 36.57 -11.86 47.64
C LYS A 92 35.71 -12.99 47.06
N ARG A 93 35.34 -13.99 47.88
CA ARG A 93 34.44 -15.07 47.44
C ARG A 93 33.06 -14.55 47.06
N PHE A 94 32.50 -13.62 47.85
CA PHE A 94 31.23 -12.97 47.53
C PHE A 94 31.31 -12.14 46.25
N GLU A 95 32.36 -11.34 46.07
CA GLU A 95 32.56 -10.55 44.85
C GLU A 95 32.62 -11.43 43.60
N ILE A 96 33.39 -12.52 43.63
CA ILE A 96 33.49 -13.48 42.51
C ILE A 96 32.12 -14.12 42.24
N TYR A 97 31.44 -14.59 43.28
CA TYR A 97 30.12 -15.23 43.15
C TYR A 97 29.07 -14.28 42.59
N THR A 98 29.00 -13.04 43.09
CA THR A 98 28.06 -12.02 42.61
C THR A 98 28.37 -11.65 41.17
N LYS A 99 29.66 -11.47 40.80
CA LYS A 99 30.07 -11.18 39.42
C LYS A 99 29.66 -12.30 38.47
N ALA A 100 29.91 -13.55 38.84
CA ALA A 100 29.50 -14.71 38.04
C ALA A 100 27.97 -14.80 37.92
N SER A 101 27.23 -14.56 39.00
CA SER A 101 25.77 -14.58 39.02
C SER A 101 25.17 -13.51 38.11
N ILE A 102 25.67 -12.27 38.19
CA ILE A 102 25.24 -11.16 37.32
C ILE A 102 25.54 -11.48 35.86
N LYS A 103 26.74 -12.00 35.55
CA LYS A 103 27.11 -12.39 34.19
C LYS A 103 26.13 -13.43 33.62
N THR A 104 25.85 -14.49 34.37
CA THR A 104 24.89 -15.53 33.96
C THR A 104 23.48 -14.97 33.80
N SER A 105 23.05 -14.07 34.70
CA SER A 105 21.73 -13.42 34.59
C SER A 105 21.62 -12.56 33.32
N ASN A 106 22.64 -11.75 33.02
CA ASN A 106 22.67 -10.92 31.82
C ASN A 106 22.65 -11.78 30.55
N GLN A 107 23.41 -12.88 30.51
CA GLN A 107 23.38 -13.80 29.37
C GLN A 107 21.99 -14.40 29.13
N LYS A 108 21.24 -14.74 30.19
CA LYS A 108 19.85 -15.22 30.05
C LYS A 108 18.93 -14.14 29.47
N ILE A 109 19.06 -12.90 29.95
CA ILE A 109 18.28 -11.77 29.44
C ILE A 109 18.60 -11.52 27.95
N GLU A 110 19.88 -11.51 27.58
CA GLU A 110 20.32 -11.38 26.19
C GLU A 110 19.78 -12.50 25.29
N GLN A 111 19.78 -13.74 25.78
CA GLN A 111 19.23 -14.88 25.03
C GLN A 111 17.73 -14.71 24.78
N VAL A 112 16.96 -14.32 25.80
CA VAL A 112 15.51 -14.06 25.65
C VAL A 112 15.27 -12.93 24.64
N TRP A 113 16.03 -11.83 24.75
CA TRP A 113 15.95 -10.71 23.82
C TRP A 113 16.23 -11.13 22.38
N LYS A 114 17.33 -11.86 22.17
CA LYS A 114 17.73 -12.37 20.84
C LYS A 114 16.68 -13.29 20.25
N THR A 115 16.14 -14.22 21.05
CA THR A 115 15.10 -15.15 20.61
C THR A 115 13.84 -14.40 20.16
N GLN A 116 13.41 -13.39 20.93
CA GLN A 116 12.27 -12.57 20.53
C GLN A 116 12.53 -11.77 19.26
N GLN A 117 13.73 -11.21 19.09
CA GLN A 117 14.11 -10.49 17.88
C GLN A 117 14.07 -11.41 16.66
N GLU A 118 14.63 -12.61 16.76
CA GLU A 118 14.62 -13.61 15.69
C GLU A 118 13.20 -14.03 15.32
N GLN A 119 12.32 -14.24 16.31
CA GLN A 119 10.91 -14.57 16.06
C GLN A 119 10.18 -13.46 15.31
N ARG A 120 10.38 -12.19 15.69
CA ARG A 120 9.78 -11.04 14.98
C ARG A 120 10.33 -10.90 13.56
N GLN A 121 11.63 -11.09 13.36
CA GLN A 121 12.24 -11.07 12.03
C GLN A 121 11.71 -12.19 11.14
N LYS A 122 11.60 -13.40 11.66
CA LYS A 122 11.04 -14.54 10.93
C LYS A 122 9.60 -14.25 10.49
N LEU A 123 8.75 -13.79 11.40
CA LEU A 123 7.37 -13.43 11.06
C LEU A 123 7.31 -12.36 9.96
N SER A 124 8.16 -11.33 10.06
CA SER A 124 8.24 -10.28 9.04
C SER A 124 8.70 -10.83 7.68
N GLN A 125 9.67 -11.73 7.65
CA GLN A 125 10.15 -12.39 6.43
C GLN A 125 9.05 -13.26 5.80
N ASP A 126 8.35 -14.06 6.60
CA ASP A 126 7.27 -14.94 6.14
C ASP A 126 6.16 -14.12 5.46
N PHE A 127 5.73 -13.00 6.06
CA PHE A 127 4.74 -12.11 5.44
C PHE A 127 5.31 -11.36 4.23
N SER A 128 6.55 -10.90 4.29
CA SER A 128 7.18 -10.22 3.14
C SER A 128 7.21 -11.12 1.92
N GLN A 129 7.50 -12.42 2.11
CA GLN A 129 7.47 -13.40 1.03
C GLN A 129 6.06 -13.60 0.47
N GLN A 130 5.03 -13.66 1.33
CA GLN A 130 3.64 -13.75 0.88
C GLN A 130 3.22 -12.52 0.05
N PHE A 131 3.55 -11.32 0.52
CA PHE A 131 3.29 -10.09 -0.23
C PHE A 131 4.03 -10.08 -1.57
N LEU A 132 5.29 -10.50 -1.59
CA LEU A 132 6.07 -10.56 -2.83
C LEU A 132 5.41 -11.49 -3.86
N THR A 133 4.98 -12.68 -3.44
CA THR A 133 4.26 -13.62 -4.32
C THR A 133 2.98 -13.00 -4.88
N LEU A 134 2.20 -12.31 -4.04
CA LEU A 134 0.98 -11.62 -4.48
C LEU A 134 1.28 -10.51 -5.49
N PHE A 135 2.33 -9.71 -5.26
CA PHE A 135 2.71 -8.65 -6.19
C PHE A 135 3.21 -9.20 -7.52
N GLN A 136 3.99 -10.29 -7.51
CA GLN A 136 4.42 -10.95 -8.74
C GLN A 136 3.23 -11.50 -9.53
N GLN A 137 2.27 -12.12 -8.85
CA GLN A 137 1.07 -12.61 -9.51
C GLN A 137 0.24 -11.47 -10.09
N TRP A 138 0.06 -10.39 -9.34
CA TRP A 138 -0.67 -9.22 -9.82
C TRP A 138 0.01 -8.59 -11.04
N ASP A 139 1.33 -8.45 -11.04
CA ASP A 139 2.08 -7.92 -12.19
C ASP A 139 1.87 -8.78 -13.45
N LEU A 140 1.91 -10.12 -13.31
CA LEU A 140 1.61 -11.04 -14.41
C LEU A 140 0.16 -10.90 -14.91
N ASP A 141 -0.79 -10.71 -14.01
CA ASP A 141 -2.20 -10.57 -14.38
C ASP A 141 -2.46 -9.22 -15.07
N VAL A 142 -1.76 -8.16 -14.68
CA VAL A 142 -1.77 -6.86 -15.39
C VAL A 142 -1.21 -6.99 -16.80
N GLN A 143 -0.05 -7.65 -16.96
CA GLN A 143 0.55 -7.89 -18.28
C GLN A 143 -0.39 -8.69 -19.19
N LYS A 144 -1.03 -9.74 -18.66
CA LYS A 144 -2.03 -10.50 -19.42
C LYS A 144 -3.24 -9.66 -19.81
N ALA A 145 -3.70 -8.77 -18.93
CA ALA A 145 -4.82 -7.88 -19.24
C ALA A 145 -4.47 -6.94 -20.40
N GLU A 146 -3.25 -6.39 -20.40
CA GLU A 146 -2.72 -5.54 -21.47
C GLU A 146 -2.66 -6.29 -22.82
N GLU A 147 -2.18 -7.54 -22.83
CA GLU A 147 -2.18 -8.37 -24.04
C GLU A 147 -3.60 -8.62 -24.60
N GLN A 148 -4.59 -8.81 -23.73
CA GLN A 148 -5.98 -9.01 -24.17
C GLN A 148 -6.59 -7.71 -24.68
N GLU A 149 -6.28 -6.58 -24.06
CA GLU A 149 -6.68 -5.26 -24.53
C GLU A 149 -6.14 -4.99 -25.94
N GLU A 150 -4.86 -5.29 -26.20
CA GLU A 150 -4.26 -5.10 -27.53
C GLU A 150 -4.95 -5.98 -28.59
N LYS A 151 -5.25 -7.25 -28.27
CA LYS A 151 -5.99 -8.14 -29.18
C LYS A 151 -7.37 -7.57 -29.49
N LEU A 152 -8.09 -7.10 -28.48
CA LEU A 152 -9.42 -6.53 -28.66
C LEU A 152 -9.37 -5.24 -29.49
N ALA A 153 -8.40 -4.35 -29.23
CA ALA A 153 -8.18 -3.14 -30.00
C ALA A 153 -7.90 -3.44 -31.48
N ASN A 154 -7.11 -4.47 -31.77
CA ASN A 154 -6.81 -4.91 -33.12
C ASN A 154 -8.07 -5.43 -33.84
N ILE A 155 -8.89 -6.26 -33.19
CA ILE A 155 -10.16 -6.75 -33.74
C ILE A 155 -11.10 -5.57 -34.01
N PHE A 156 -11.23 -4.65 -33.06
CA PHE A 156 -12.08 -3.47 -33.20
C PHE A 156 -11.64 -2.59 -34.37
N ARG A 157 -10.33 -2.38 -34.55
CA ARG A 157 -9.77 -1.64 -35.69
C ARG A 157 -10.10 -2.31 -37.03
N GLN A 158 -10.04 -3.64 -37.10
CA GLN A 158 -10.42 -4.38 -38.30
C GLN A 158 -11.92 -4.25 -38.59
N GLN A 159 -12.77 -4.42 -37.58
CA GLN A 159 -14.23 -4.23 -37.69
C GLN A 159 -14.59 -2.82 -38.15
N GLN A 160 -13.92 -1.79 -37.61
CA GLN A 160 -14.11 -0.41 -38.02
C GLN A 160 -13.82 -0.21 -39.51
N LYS A 161 -12.75 -0.82 -40.04
CA LYS A 161 -12.42 -0.78 -41.47
C LYS A 161 -13.50 -1.43 -42.32
N ILE A 162 -13.95 -2.62 -41.93
CA ILE A 162 -15.03 -3.35 -42.64
C ILE A 162 -16.30 -2.51 -42.67
N PHE A 163 -16.67 -1.90 -41.55
CA PHE A 163 -17.85 -1.05 -41.44
C PHE A 163 -17.75 0.19 -42.35
N GLN A 164 -16.59 0.86 -42.35
CA GLN A 164 -16.35 2.01 -43.22
C GLN A 164 -16.43 1.63 -44.70
N GLN A 165 -15.82 0.50 -45.09
CA GLN A 165 -15.88 -0.01 -46.46
C GLN A 165 -17.32 -0.33 -46.88
N SER A 166 -18.08 -1.01 -46.02
CA SER A 166 -19.50 -1.32 -46.26
C SER A 166 -20.32 -0.05 -46.52
N ARG A 167 -20.11 1.00 -45.70
CA ARG A 167 -20.76 2.30 -45.89
C ARG A 167 -20.43 2.94 -47.23
N VAL A 168 -19.16 2.90 -47.66
CA VAL A 168 -18.73 3.40 -48.97
C VAL A 168 -19.42 2.63 -50.10
N VAL A 169 -19.43 1.29 -50.03
CA VAL A 169 -20.07 0.44 -51.04
C VAL A 169 -21.57 0.72 -51.13
N GLN A 170 -22.28 0.83 -50.00
CA GLN A 170 -23.71 1.15 -49.99
C GLN A 170 -24.00 2.53 -50.59
N SER A 171 -23.20 3.55 -50.25
CA SER A 171 -23.32 4.89 -50.83
C SER A 171 -23.14 4.87 -52.35
N GLN A 172 -22.14 4.12 -52.84
CA GLN A 172 -21.89 3.97 -54.27
C GLN A 172 -23.02 3.22 -54.99
N ARG A 173 -23.59 2.18 -54.37
CA ARG A 173 -24.76 1.46 -54.91
C ARG A 173 -25.96 2.39 -55.04
N LEU A 174 -26.25 3.21 -54.03
CA LEU A 174 -27.33 4.19 -54.09
C LEU A 174 -27.12 5.22 -55.21
N LYS A 175 -25.88 5.71 -55.39
CA LYS A 175 -25.54 6.61 -56.49
C LYS A 175 -25.78 5.96 -57.85
N THR A 176 -25.42 4.69 -58.00
CA THR A 176 -25.64 3.93 -59.24
C THR A 176 -27.13 3.73 -59.53
N ILE A 177 -27.93 3.39 -58.51
CA ILE A 177 -29.39 3.27 -58.64
C ILE A 177 -30.01 4.59 -59.09
N ARG A 178 -29.60 5.71 -58.47
CA ARG A 178 -30.06 7.05 -58.85
C ARG A 178 -29.73 7.36 -60.32
N GLN A 179 -28.50 7.11 -60.74
CA GLN A 179 -28.07 7.35 -62.13
C GLN A 179 -28.86 6.51 -63.13
N LEU A 180 -29.13 5.24 -62.80
CA LEU A 180 -29.93 4.36 -63.64
C LEU A 180 -31.37 4.87 -63.78
N TYR A 181 -31.96 5.36 -62.68
CA TYR A 181 -33.29 5.95 -62.71
C TYR A 181 -33.34 7.23 -63.55
N GLU A 182 -32.35 8.12 -63.40
CA GLU A 182 -32.25 9.34 -64.23
C GLU A 182 -32.09 9.01 -65.72
N GLN A 183 -31.32 7.98 -66.07
CA GLN A 183 -31.21 7.50 -67.45
C GLN A 183 -32.53 6.93 -67.97
N PHE A 184 -33.23 6.13 -67.16
CA PHE A 184 -34.52 5.57 -67.53
C PHE A 184 -35.53 6.66 -67.89
N ILE A 185 -35.64 7.71 -67.06
CA ILE A 185 -36.55 8.84 -67.32
C ILE A 185 -36.17 9.56 -68.61
N LYS A 186 -34.88 9.87 -68.83
CA LYS A 186 -34.42 10.51 -70.08
C LYS A 186 -34.74 9.68 -71.32
N SER A 187 -34.52 8.36 -71.26
CA SER A 187 -34.84 7.47 -72.37
C SER A 187 -36.34 7.41 -72.65
N MET A 188 -37.19 7.49 -71.62
CA MET A 188 -38.65 7.57 -71.77
C MET A 188 -39.08 8.89 -72.42
N GLU A 189 -38.50 10.03 -72.00
CA GLU A 189 -38.75 11.35 -72.60
C GLU A 189 -38.35 11.37 -74.09
N GLU A 190 -37.21 10.78 -74.43
CA GLU A 190 -36.76 10.67 -75.82
C GLU A 190 -37.66 9.76 -76.66
N LEU A 191 -38.11 8.64 -76.08
CA LEU A 191 -39.06 7.73 -76.73
C LEU A 191 -40.41 8.41 -76.99
N GLU A 192 -40.93 9.16 -76.02
CA GLU A 192 -42.18 9.93 -76.16
C GLU A 192 -42.08 10.94 -77.30
N LYS A 193 -40.98 11.71 -77.36
CA LYS A 193 -40.71 12.64 -78.47
C LYS A 193 -40.65 11.94 -79.83
N ASN A 194 -40.04 10.76 -79.90
CA ASN A 194 -40.00 9.97 -81.13
C ASN A 194 -41.40 9.48 -81.54
N HIS A 195 -42.23 9.07 -80.58
CA HIS A 195 -43.61 8.68 -80.83
C HIS A 195 -44.47 9.87 -81.30
N GLU A 196 -44.30 11.06 -80.75
CA GLU A 196 -45.00 12.27 -81.23
C GLU A 196 -44.69 12.56 -82.70
N ASN A 197 -43.42 12.44 -83.10
CA ASN A 197 -43.01 12.62 -84.50
C ASN A 197 -43.64 11.56 -85.43
N LEU A 198 -43.62 10.29 -85.01
CA LEU A 198 -44.22 9.19 -85.77
C LEU A 198 -45.74 9.38 -85.91
N LEU A 199 -46.42 9.74 -84.82
CA LEU A 199 -47.86 9.99 -84.79
C LEU A 199 -48.23 11.16 -85.70
N THR A 200 -47.47 12.25 -85.65
CA THR A 200 -47.65 13.40 -86.55
C THR A 200 -47.48 12.99 -88.02
N GLY A 201 -46.47 12.17 -88.33
CA GLY A 201 -46.27 11.59 -89.66
C GLY A 201 -47.49 10.78 -90.13
N ALA A 202 -47.97 9.84 -89.29
CA ALA A 202 -49.12 9.01 -89.59
C ALA A 202 -50.41 9.83 -89.77
N GLN A 203 -50.64 10.85 -88.93
CA GLN A 203 -51.78 11.76 -89.07
C GLN A 203 -51.73 12.55 -90.38
N ASN A 204 -50.54 13.00 -90.79
CA ASN A 204 -50.37 13.71 -92.06
C ASN A 204 -50.66 12.80 -93.26
N GLU A 205 -50.21 11.55 -93.25
CA GLU A 205 -50.55 10.57 -94.29
C GLU A 205 -52.05 10.27 -94.32
N LEU A 206 -52.68 10.04 -93.17
CA LEU A 206 -54.13 9.84 -93.09
C LEU A 206 -54.92 11.03 -93.66
N ARG A 207 -54.47 12.26 -93.38
CA ARG A 207 -55.08 13.48 -93.92
C ARG A 207 -54.96 13.55 -95.44
N LYS A 208 -53.82 13.14 -96.02
CA LYS A 208 -53.63 13.05 -97.48
C LYS A 208 -54.57 12.00 -98.09
N GLU A 209 -54.64 10.81 -97.51
CA GLU A 209 -55.55 9.73 -97.95
C GLU A 209 -57.01 10.17 -97.91
N MET A 210 -57.45 10.79 -96.82
CA MET A 210 -58.80 11.37 -96.70
C MET A 210 -59.10 12.42 -97.78
N ALA A 211 -58.14 13.30 -98.08
CA ALA A 211 -58.29 14.31 -99.13
C ALA A 211 -58.36 13.67 -100.54
N MET A 212 -57.55 12.65 -100.80
CA MET A 212 -57.61 11.89 -102.06
C MET A 212 -58.96 11.18 -102.22
N LEU A 213 -59.47 10.55 -101.16
CA LEU A 213 -60.79 9.93 -101.14
C LEU A 213 -61.90 10.96 -101.41
N GLN A 214 -61.87 12.09 -100.71
CA GLN A 214 -62.85 13.17 -100.91
C GLN A 214 -62.83 13.68 -102.37
N LYS A 215 -61.63 13.89 -102.93
CA LYS A 215 -61.48 14.29 -104.33
C LYS A 215 -62.06 13.24 -105.28
N LYS A 216 -61.82 11.95 -105.03
CA LYS A 216 -62.37 10.85 -105.84
C LYS A 216 -63.90 10.87 -105.83
N ILE A 217 -64.52 11.00 -104.66
CA ILE A 217 -65.97 11.07 -104.50
C ILE A 217 -66.58 12.27 -105.24
N MET A 218 -65.88 13.41 -105.32
CA MET A 218 -66.37 14.60 -106.03
C MET A 218 -66.22 14.54 -107.57
N MET A 219 -65.40 13.62 -108.10
CA MET A 219 -65.17 13.47 -109.54
C MET A 219 -66.02 12.37 -110.18
N GLU A 220 -66.57 11.45 -109.38
CA GLU A 220 -67.63 10.50 -109.77
C GLU A 220 -69.01 11.17 -109.71
#